data_AF-A0ABD6PQ22-F1
#
_entry.id   AF-A0ABD6PQ22-F1
#
_cell.length_a   1.000
_cell.length_b   1.000
_cell.length_c   1.000
_cell.angle_alpha   90.00
_cell.angle_beta   90.00
_cell.angle_gamma   90.00
#
_symmetry.space_group_name_H-M   'P 1'
#
loop_
_entity.id
_entity.type
_entity.pdbx_description
1 polymer ?
#
loop_
_entity_poly.entity_id
_entity_poly.type
_entity_poly.pdbx_seq_one_letter_code
_entity_poly.pdbx_strand_id
1 'polypeptide(L)'
;MSKKILIITPSWIGDCVMTQPLYRRLHELHPGCTIDAFAPKWSMAVFERMPEINRVMENPFGHGALELKKRWRIGRELGKEGYDQVIVLPGSLKSAIIALATGIKQRTGYVGESRYFLLNDIRKLDKAALPLMVDRYTALAHPTQADFNGHSDNPCFKIDPESRQAALEKHGLTTDKPILAFCPGAEYGPAKRWPARHFAELGRRYLAEGWQVWLFGSQKDFDIADEINQLSDGLCTNLCGKTNLPEAIDLLSCADTVVCNDSGLMHLAAALDRKLVAVYGSSSPDHTPPLSQKAKIVSLNLDCSPCFKRECPLGHTDCLNKLTPDMVQKAAEELARSA
;
A
#
# COMPACT_ATOMS: atom_id res chain seq x y z
N MET A 1 16.55 -29.76 1.29
CA MET A 1 16.52 -28.76 0.20
C MET A 1 15.79 -27.54 0.72
N SER A 2 16.25 -26.34 0.38
CA SER A 2 15.54 -25.12 0.74
C SER A 2 14.21 -25.04 -0.04
N LYS A 3 13.15 -24.59 0.64
CA LYS A 3 11.80 -24.48 0.07
C LYS A 3 11.73 -23.29 -0.89
N LYS A 4 11.26 -23.49 -2.12
CA LYS A 4 11.06 -22.42 -3.12
C LYS A 4 9.58 -22.09 -3.25
N ILE A 5 9.20 -20.84 -3.00
CA ILE A 5 7.81 -20.39 -2.87
C ILE A 5 7.50 -19.32 -3.92
N LEU A 6 6.42 -19.52 -4.67
CA LEU A 6 5.86 -18.54 -5.60
C LEU A 6 4.71 -17.78 -4.93
N ILE A 7 4.71 -16.46 -5.00
CA ILE A 7 3.61 -15.63 -4.51
C ILE A 7 2.89 -15.00 -5.70
N ILE A 8 1.58 -15.25 -5.84
CA ILE A 8 0.73 -14.45 -6.72
C ILE A 8 0.22 -13.27 -5.89
N THR A 9 0.71 -12.07 -6.21
CA THR A 9 0.54 -10.89 -5.36
C THR A 9 -0.82 -10.21 -5.57
N PRO A 10 -1.28 -9.37 -4.62
CA PRO A 10 -2.38 -8.43 -4.87
C PRO A 10 -1.98 -7.35 -5.90
N SER A 11 -2.96 -6.54 -6.30
CA SER A 11 -2.79 -5.50 -7.33
C SER A 11 -2.82 -4.08 -6.77
N TRP A 12 -3.32 -3.89 -5.56
CA TRP A 12 -3.40 -2.58 -4.90
C TRP A 12 -2.13 -2.33 -4.12
N ILE A 13 -1.57 -1.11 -4.20
CA ILE A 13 -0.31 -0.78 -3.52
C ILE A 13 -0.40 -1.05 -2.02
N GLY A 14 -1.48 -0.62 -1.36
CA GLY A 14 -1.67 -0.85 0.08
C GLY A 14 -1.64 -2.35 0.44
N ASP A 15 -2.41 -3.16 -0.27
CA ASP A 15 -2.40 -4.61 -0.12
C ASP A 15 -1.00 -5.19 -0.31
N CYS A 16 -0.25 -4.75 -1.34
CA CYS A 16 1.12 -5.19 -1.59
C CYS A 16 2.03 -4.90 -0.39
N VAL A 17 1.99 -3.70 0.20
CA VAL A 17 2.76 -3.38 1.41
C VAL A 17 2.40 -4.32 2.56
N MET A 18 1.10 -4.56 2.78
CA MET A 18 0.60 -5.42 3.85
C MET A 18 0.98 -6.91 3.69
N THR A 19 1.55 -7.31 2.55
CA THR A 19 2.05 -8.69 2.37
C THR A 19 3.45 -8.92 2.93
N GLN A 20 4.23 -7.89 3.22
CA GLN A 20 5.62 -8.09 3.68
C GLN A 20 5.74 -8.97 4.93
N PRO A 21 4.87 -8.83 5.95
CA PRO A 21 4.97 -9.66 7.15
C PRO A 21 4.76 -11.16 6.88
N LEU A 22 3.97 -11.54 5.87
CA LEU A 22 3.89 -12.91 5.39
C LEU A 22 5.26 -13.43 4.93
N TYR A 23 6.04 -12.62 4.20
CA TYR A 23 7.33 -13.06 3.68
C TYR A 23 8.36 -13.26 4.78
N ARG A 24 8.39 -12.37 5.79
CA ARG A 24 9.22 -12.57 6.99
C ARG A 24 8.83 -13.84 7.73
N ARG A 25 7.52 -14.05 7.96
CA ARG A 25 7.02 -15.23 8.64
C ARG A 25 7.35 -16.52 7.88
N LEU A 26 7.34 -16.51 6.55
CA LEU A 26 7.78 -17.65 5.74
C LEU A 26 9.27 -17.97 5.95
N HIS A 27 10.15 -16.96 6.01
CA HIS A 27 11.58 -17.18 6.31
C HIS A 27 11.80 -17.68 7.74
N GLU A 28 11.03 -17.20 8.71
CA GLU A 28 11.08 -17.67 10.11
C GLU A 28 10.68 -19.15 10.22
N LEU A 29 9.58 -19.55 9.56
CA LEU A 29 9.07 -20.92 9.60
C LEU A 29 9.86 -21.88 8.69
N HIS A 30 10.50 -21.35 7.65
CA HIS A 30 11.28 -22.11 6.68
C HIS A 30 12.65 -21.46 6.45
N PRO A 31 13.61 -21.62 7.39
CA PRO A 31 14.93 -21.01 7.26
C PRO A 31 15.61 -21.34 5.93
N GLY A 32 16.05 -20.28 5.25
CA GLY A 32 16.73 -20.36 3.95
C GLY A 32 15.79 -20.47 2.75
N CYS A 33 14.46 -20.42 2.91
CA CYS A 33 13.51 -20.46 1.80
C CYS A 33 13.78 -19.34 0.77
N THR A 34 13.31 -19.55 -0.46
CA THR A 34 13.40 -18.54 -1.54
C THR A 34 12.00 -18.14 -1.96
N ILE A 35 11.71 -16.84 -1.98
CA ILE A 35 10.38 -16.31 -2.28
C ILE A 35 10.45 -15.46 -3.55
N ASP A 36 9.70 -15.87 -4.58
CA ASP A 36 9.56 -15.11 -5.82
C ASP A 36 8.15 -14.52 -5.93
N ALA A 37 8.03 -13.24 -6.26
CA ALA A 37 6.77 -12.52 -6.39
C ALA A 37 6.34 -12.39 -7.85
N PHE A 38 5.13 -12.82 -8.18
CA PHE A 38 4.50 -12.63 -9.49
C PHE A 38 3.49 -11.48 -9.43
N ALA A 39 3.96 -10.28 -9.78
CA ALA A 39 3.30 -9.02 -9.45
C ALA A 39 2.99 -8.16 -10.69
N PRO A 40 1.85 -7.44 -10.72
CA PRO A 40 1.57 -6.50 -11.81
C PRO A 40 2.65 -5.44 -11.94
N LYS A 41 2.96 -5.02 -13.18
CA LYS A 41 4.03 -4.06 -13.47
C LYS A 41 4.01 -2.81 -12.60
N TRP A 42 2.83 -2.28 -12.32
CA TRP A 42 2.66 -1.05 -11.52
C TRP A 42 2.89 -1.23 -10.02
N SER A 43 3.02 -2.46 -9.50
CA SER A 43 3.31 -2.72 -8.08
C SER A 43 4.62 -3.49 -7.86
N MET A 44 5.34 -3.87 -8.91
CA MET A 44 6.63 -4.58 -8.80
C MET A 44 7.62 -3.85 -7.89
N ALA A 45 7.72 -2.53 -8.04
CA ALA A 45 8.61 -1.67 -7.26
C ALA A 45 8.35 -1.70 -5.74
N VAL A 46 7.18 -2.15 -5.29
CA VAL A 46 6.90 -2.36 -3.86
C VAL A 46 7.67 -3.57 -3.33
N PHE A 47 7.64 -4.67 -4.09
CA PHE A 47 8.30 -5.93 -3.71
C PHE A 47 9.81 -5.83 -3.83
N GLU A 48 10.33 -5.00 -4.73
CA GLU A 48 11.77 -4.71 -4.87
C GLU A 48 12.36 -4.02 -3.62
N ARG A 49 11.52 -3.44 -2.75
CA ARG A 49 11.95 -2.82 -1.48
C ARG A 49 11.87 -3.77 -0.27
N MET A 50 11.46 -5.03 -0.50
CA MET A 50 11.31 -6.06 0.52
C MET A 50 12.49 -7.03 0.47
N PRO A 51 13.41 -7.00 1.46
CA PRO A 51 14.58 -7.88 1.48
C PRO A 51 14.25 -9.38 1.45
N GLU A 52 13.02 -9.73 1.83
CA GLU A 52 12.55 -11.12 1.88
C GLU A 52 12.28 -11.71 0.48
N ILE A 53 12.12 -10.85 -0.54
CA ILE A 53 11.83 -11.25 -1.92
C ILE A 53 13.14 -11.46 -2.69
N ASN A 54 13.29 -12.64 -3.28
CA ASN A 54 14.45 -12.99 -4.11
C ASN A 54 14.34 -12.42 -5.53
N ARG A 55 13.16 -12.55 -6.15
CA ARG A 55 12.92 -12.09 -7.53
C ARG A 55 11.48 -11.62 -7.69
N VAL A 56 11.30 -10.53 -8.44
CA VAL A 56 9.99 -10.06 -8.88
C VAL A 56 9.81 -10.35 -10.37
N MET A 57 8.72 -11.02 -10.73
CA MET A 57 8.35 -11.38 -12.10
C MET A 57 7.08 -10.62 -12.49
N GLU A 58 7.08 -10.05 -13.70
CA GLU A 58 5.94 -9.30 -14.20
C GLU A 58 4.73 -10.21 -14.41
N ASN A 59 3.61 -9.84 -13.79
CA ASN A 59 2.29 -10.33 -14.11
C ASN A 59 1.67 -9.43 -15.19
N PRO A 60 1.54 -9.91 -16.45
CA PRO A 60 1.18 -9.07 -17.59
C PRO A 60 -0.35 -8.86 -17.71
N PHE A 61 -1.12 -9.23 -16.68
CA PHE A 61 -2.57 -9.11 -16.70
C PHE A 61 -3.01 -7.78 -16.11
N GLY A 62 -3.68 -6.97 -16.94
CA GLY A 62 -4.35 -5.77 -16.49
C GLY A 62 -5.46 -6.06 -15.46
N HIS A 63 -5.86 -5.02 -14.73
CA HIS A 63 -6.99 -5.12 -13.81
C HIS A 63 -8.25 -5.61 -14.54
N GLY A 64 -9.01 -6.52 -13.95
CA GLY A 64 -10.23 -7.04 -14.58
C GLY A 64 -10.04 -8.09 -15.69
N ALA A 65 -8.94 -8.06 -16.45
CA ALA A 65 -8.73 -8.93 -17.62
C ALA A 65 -8.85 -10.44 -17.30
N LEU A 66 -9.63 -11.20 -18.10
CA LEU A 66 -9.83 -12.64 -17.91
C LEU A 66 -8.73 -13.50 -18.57
N GLU A 67 -8.38 -13.23 -19.83
CA GLU A 67 -7.30 -13.86 -20.63
C GLU A 67 -6.89 -15.29 -20.22
N LEU A 68 -7.86 -16.22 -20.17
CA LEU A 68 -7.68 -17.55 -19.55
C LEU A 68 -6.58 -18.39 -20.19
N LYS A 69 -6.50 -18.41 -21.53
CA LYS A 69 -5.47 -19.16 -22.28
C LYS A 69 -4.06 -18.65 -21.94
N LYS A 70 -3.89 -17.35 -21.84
CA LYS A 70 -2.60 -16.72 -21.50
C LYS A 70 -2.23 -16.99 -20.04
N ARG A 71 -3.20 -16.94 -19.11
CA ARG A 71 -3.01 -17.36 -17.70
C ARG A 71 -2.53 -18.80 -17.58
N TRP A 72 -3.17 -19.70 -18.32
CA TRP A 72 -2.79 -21.11 -18.33
C TRP A 72 -1.37 -21.30 -18.88
N ARG A 73 -1.03 -20.66 -20.00
CA ARG A 73 0.32 -20.73 -20.58
C ARG A 73 1.39 -20.23 -19.61
N ILE A 74 1.19 -19.04 -19.04
CA ILE A 74 2.13 -18.46 -18.06
C ILE A 74 2.22 -19.33 -16.81
N GLY A 75 1.11 -19.87 -16.30
CA GLY A 75 1.14 -20.81 -15.19
C GLY A 75 2.02 -22.03 -15.49
N ARG A 76 1.89 -22.65 -16.67
CA ARG A 76 2.75 -23.76 -17.08
C ARG A 76 4.22 -23.38 -17.22
N GLU A 77 4.53 -22.15 -17.62
CA GLU A 77 5.89 -21.63 -17.67
C GLU A 77 6.46 -21.47 -16.25
N LEU A 78 5.72 -20.85 -15.33
CA LEU A 78 6.09 -20.73 -13.92
C LEU A 78 6.27 -22.10 -13.25
N GLY A 79 5.49 -23.11 -13.64
CA GLY A 79 5.62 -24.48 -13.14
C GLY A 79 6.98 -25.14 -13.44
N LYS A 80 7.72 -24.67 -14.45
CA LYS A 80 9.04 -25.21 -14.82
C LYS A 80 10.17 -24.76 -13.89
N GLU A 81 9.91 -23.76 -13.04
CA GLU A 81 10.91 -23.15 -12.15
C GLU A 81 11.16 -23.97 -10.86
N GLY A 82 10.47 -25.10 -10.67
CA GLY A 82 10.71 -26.00 -9.54
C GLY A 82 10.24 -25.47 -8.18
N TYR A 83 9.14 -24.71 -8.14
CA TYR A 83 8.53 -24.25 -6.89
C TYR A 83 7.86 -25.41 -6.12
N ASP A 84 8.01 -25.41 -4.80
CA ASP A 84 7.37 -26.37 -3.89
C ASP A 84 5.93 -25.96 -3.55
N GLN A 85 5.71 -24.65 -3.44
CA GLN A 85 4.45 -24.04 -3.02
C GLN A 85 4.14 -22.78 -3.84
N VAL A 86 2.87 -22.57 -4.16
CA VAL A 86 2.34 -21.28 -4.63
C VAL A 86 1.29 -20.77 -3.65
N ILE A 87 1.42 -19.50 -3.24
CA ILE A 87 0.48 -18.82 -2.36
C ILE A 87 -0.26 -17.75 -3.17
N VAL A 88 -1.59 -17.82 -3.20
CA VAL A 88 -2.45 -16.93 -3.99
C VAL A 88 -3.15 -15.93 -3.09
N LEU A 89 -2.67 -14.69 -3.12
CA LEU A 89 -3.15 -13.62 -2.25
C LEU A 89 -4.45 -12.95 -2.76
N PRO A 90 -4.63 -12.69 -4.06
CA PRO A 90 -5.91 -12.17 -4.56
C PRO A 90 -7.06 -13.14 -4.31
N GLY A 91 -8.25 -12.64 -4.01
CA GLY A 91 -9.46 -13.46 -3.81
C GLY A 91 -10.08 -14.03 -5.09
N SER A 92 -9.69 -13.50 -6.26
CA SER A 92 -10.36 -13.77 -7.53
C SER A 92 -10.12 -15.18 -8.06
N LEU A 93 -11.12 -15.79 -8.69
CA LEU A 93 -11.05 -17.13 -9.29
C LEU A 93 -9.94 -17.20 -10.35
N LYS A 94 -9.86 -16.16 -11.19
CA LYS A 94 -8.87 -16.05 -12.28
C LYS A 94 -7.41 -16.06 -11.80
N SER A 95 -7.14 -15.61 -10.58
CA SER A 95 -5.77 -15.66 -10.01
C SER A 95 -5.35 -17.10 -9.70
N ALA A 96 -6.28 -17.93 -9.22
CA ALA A 96 -6.01 -19.32 -8.88
C ALA A 96 -5.90 -20.24 -10.12
N ILE A 97 -6.37 -19.80 -11.30
CA ILE A 97 -6.16 -20.53 -12.56
C ILE A 97 -4.67 -20.60 -12.89
N ILE A 98 -3.92 -19.52 -12.65
CA ILE A 98 -2.46 -19.51 -12.83
C ILE A 98 -1.83 -20.55 -11.89
N ALA A 99 -2.21 -20.53 -10.61
CA ALA A 99 -1.74 -21.49 -9.61
C ALA A 99 -2.02 -22.94 -10.00
N LEU A 100 -3.23 -23.27 -10.47
CA LEU A 100 -3.54 -24.62 -10.94
C LEU A 100 -2.66 -25.02 -12.14
N ALA A 101 -2.52 -24.13 -13.13
CA ALA A 101 -1.74 -24.38 -14.34
C ALA A 101 -0.24 -24.58 -14.08
N THR A 102 0.28 -24.12 -12.94
CA THR A 102 1.67 -24.40 -12.53
C THR A 102 1.96 -25.87 -12.27
N GLY A 103 0.95 -26.68 -11.91
CA GLY A 103 1.17 -28.05 -11.45
C GLY A 103 1.91 -28.17 -10.10
N ILE A 104 2.15 -27.06 -9.39
CA ILE A 104 2.80 -27.05 -8.08
C ILE A 104 1.95 -27.83 -7.07
N LYS A 105 2.61 -28.66 -6.24
CA LYS A 105 1.94 -29.62 -5.34
C LYS A 105 1.12 -28.94 -4.26
N GLN A 106 1.60 -27.85 -3.66
CA GLN A 106 0.88 -27.10 -2.65
C GLN A 106 0.42 -25.74 -3.20
N ARG A 107 -0.90 -25.53 -3.26
CA ARG A 107 -1.53 -24.30 -3.76
C ARG A 107 -2.39 -23.71 -2.66
N THR A 108 -1.82 -22.75 -1.94
CA THR A 108 -2.38 -22.16 -0.72
C THR A 108 -3.12 -20.87 -1.04
N GLY A 109 -4.24 -20.63 -0.36
CA GLY A 109 -4.94 -19.35 -0.41
C GLY A 109 -6.34 -19.44 0.19
N TYR A 110 -6.97 -18.30 0.43
CA TYR A 110 -8.33 -18.28 0.96
C TYR A 110 -9.37 -18.85 -0.02
N VAL A 111 -10.62 -19.08 0.41
CA VAL A 111 -11.69 -19.52 -0.51
C VAL A 111 -11.94 -18.51 -1.63
N GLY A 112 -12.08 -17.22 -1.29
CA GLY A 112 -12.36 -16.16 -2.27
C GLY A 112 -13.60 -16.46 -3.12
N GLU A 113 -13.49 -16.27 -4.44
CA GLU A 113 -14.55 -16.57 -5.43
C GLU A 113 -14.67 -18.09 -5.71
N SER A 114 -14.99 -18.90 -4.70
CA SER A 114 -15.26 -20.36 -4.82
C SER A 114 -14.13 -21.18 -5.45
N ARG A 115 -12.89 -20.98 -5.02
CA ARG A 115 -11.67 -21.57 -5.61
C ARG A 115 -11.40 -23.05 -5.25
N TYR A 116 -12.41 -23.78 -4.79
CA TYR A 116 -12.29 -25.13 -4.17
C TYR A 116 -11.51 -26.17 -4.99
N PHE A 117 -11.57 -26.11 -6.33
CA PHE A 117 -10.88 -27.07 -7.20
C PHE A 117 -9.52 -26.56 -7.70
N LEU A 118 -9.25 -25.26 -7.58
CA LEU A 118 -8.03 -24.64 -8.06
C LEU A 118 -6.92 -24.67 -6.99
N LEU A 119 -7.31 -24.52 -5.73
CA LEU A 119 -6.43 -24.54 -4.56
C LEU A 119 -6.68 -25.83 -3.77
N ASN A 120 -5.61 -26.55 -3.41
CA ASN A 120 -5.70 -27.78 -2.62
C ASN A 120 -5.30 -27.58 -1.15
N ASP A 121 -4.73 -26.43 -0.80
CA ASP A 121 -4.52 -25.96 0.57
C ASP A 121 -5.39 -24.71 0.80
N ILE A 122 -6.71 -24.92 0.76
CA ILE A 122 -7.70 -23.84 0.80
C ILE A 122 -8.02 -23.42 2.24
N ARG A 123 -8.00 -22.11 2.51
CA ARG A 123 -8.25 -21.53 3.83
C ARG A 123 -9.62 -20.87 3.91
N LYS A 124 -10.39 -21.17 4.95
CA LYS A 124 -11.60 -20.41 5.30
C LYS A 124 -11.17 -19.24 6.18
N LEU A 125 -11.55 -18.04 5.79
CA LEU A 125 -11.24 -16.84 6.56
C LEU A 125 -12.27 -16.68 7.68
N ASP A 126 -11.83 -16.77 8.92
CA ASP A 126 -12.58 -16.22 10.04
C ASP A 126 -12.21 -14.74 10.21
N LYS A 127 -13.15 -13.86 9.85
CA LYS A 127 -12.98 -12.40 9.89
C LYS A 127 -12.98 -11.84 11.30
N ALA A 128 -13.64 -12.52 12.25
CA ALA A 128 -13.65 -12.09 13.64
C ALA A 128 -12.28 -12.37 14.28
N ALA A 129 -11.68 -13.52 13.96
CA ALA A 129 -10.34 -13.86 14.40
C ALA A 129 -9.24 -13.04 13.71
N LEU A 130 -9.42 -12.66 12.43
CA LEU A 130 -8.44 -11.87 11.66
C LEU A 130 -9.09 -10.60 11.07
N PRO A 131 -9.32 -9.55 11.89
CA PRO A 131 -9.93 -8.32 11.44
C PRO A 131 -9.02 -7.56 10.46
N LEU A 132 -7.70 -7.52 10.71
CA LEU A 132 -6.73 -6.79 9.91
C LEU A 132 -6.32 -7.54 8.65
N MET A 133 -6.14 -6.83 7.54
CA MET A 133 -5.70 -7.44 6.27
C MET A 133 -4.29 -8.02 6.35
N VAL A 134 -3.37 -7.35 7.04
CA VAL A 134 -1.99 -7.83 7.24
C VAL A 134 -1.97 -9.21 7.89
N ASP A 135 -2.78 -9.42 8.92
CA ASP A 135 -2.89 -10.69 9.65
C ASP A 135 -3.48 -11.80 8.79
N ARG A 136 -4.41 -11.47 7.89
CA ARG A 136 -4.92 -12.41 6.90
C ARG A 136 -3.82 -12.89 5.98
N TYR A 137 -2.93 -12.00 5.52
CA TYR A 137 -1.81 -12.43 4.69
C TYR A 137 -0.82 -13.26 5.49
N THR A 138 -0.40 -12.81 6.67
CA THR A 138 0.59 -13.52 7.50
C THR A 138 0.10 -14.92 7.91
N ALA A 139 -1.18 -15.09 8.22
CA ALA A 139 -1.76 -16.39 8.55
C ALA A 139 -1.62 -17.45 7.44
N LEU A 140 -1.44 -17.04 6.18
CA LEU A 140 -1.18 -17.98 5.07
C LEU A 140 0.22 -18.61 5.12
N ALA A 141 1.15 -18.08 5.92
CA ALA A 141 2.45 -18.71 6.18
C ALA A 141 2.31 -20.01 6.99
N HIS A 142 1.27 -20.08 7.84
CA HIS A 142 1.06 -21.16 8.78
C HIS A 142 0.27 -22.32 8.15
N PRO A 143 0.37 -23.56 8.68
CA PRO A 143 -0.41 -24.71 8.19
C PRO A 143 -1.93 -24.48 8.29
N THR A 144 -2.39 -23.88 9.38
CA THR A 144 -3.79 -23.46 9.56
C THR A 144 -3.87 -22.05 10.12
N GLN A 145 -5.06 -21.43 10.03
CA GLN A 145 -5.29 -20.11 10.63
C GLN A 145 -5.12 -20.15 12.16
N ALA A 146 -5.46 -21.26 12.82
CA ALA A 146 -5.38 -21.39 14.28
C ALA A 146 -3.92 -21.42 14.78
N ASP A 147 -2.96 -21.74 13.92
CA ASP A 147 -1.53 -21.75 14.26
C ASP A 147 -0.90 -20.36 14.20
N PHE A 148 -1.62 -19.35 13.69
CA PHE A 148 -1.17 -17.97 13.69
C PHE A 148 -1.59 -17.28 14.99
N ASN A 149 -0.61 -16.71 15.70
CA ASN A 149 -0.78 -16.04 17.00
C ASN A 149 -1.52 -14.70 16.94
N GLY A 150 -2.10 -14.33 15.79
CA GLY A 150 -2.95 -13.15 15.64
C GLY A 150 -2.21 -11.81 15.60
N HIS A 151 -0.88 -11.79 15.47
CA HIS A 151 -0.11 -10.55 15.39
C HIS A 151 0.97 -10.59 14.32
N SER A 152 0.90 -9.63 13.40
CA SER A 152 1.92 -9.38 12.38
C SER A 152 2.76 -8.17 12.72
N ASP A 153 4.07 -8.26 12.47
CA ASP A 153 4.97 -7.11 12.53
C ASP A 153 4.64 -6.05 11.47
N ASN A 154 5.01 -4.80 11.73
CA ASN A 154 4.83 -3.71 10.76
C ASN A 154 5.73 -3.92 9.51
N PRO A 155 5.22 -3.67 8.29
CA PRO A 155 6.05 -3.58 7.08
C PRO A 155 7.19 -2.56 7.26
N CYS A 156 8.35 -2.83 6.67
CA CYS A 156 9.53 -1.99 6.73
C CYS A 156 10.34 -2.11 5.44
N PHE A 157 10.51 -1.01 4.72
CA PHE A 157 11.18 -0.99 3.43
C PHE A 157 12.65 -0.65 3.56
N LYS A 158 13.45 -1.25 2.67
CA LYS A 158 14.83 -0.84 2.46
C LYS A 158 14.92 0.11 1.27
N ILE A 159 15.47 1.29 1.52
CA ILE A 159 15.77 2.28 0.49
C ILE A 159 17.23 2.15 0.09
N ASP A 160 17.47 2.17 -1.22
CA ASP A 160 18.80 2.28 -1.78
C ASP A 160 19.22 3.77 -1.86
N PRO A 161 20.28 4.19 -1.15
CA PRO A 161 20.75 5.57 -1.17
C PRO A 161 21.06 6.10 -2.57
N GLU A 162 21.60 5.26 -3.47
CA GLU A 162 21.96 5.68 -4.83
C GLU A 162 20.72 5.95 -5.68
N SER A 163 19.75 5.03 -5.67
CA SER A 163 18.43 5.22 -6.31
C SER A 163 17.73 6.48 -5.80
N ARG A 164 17.79 6.74 -4.49
CA ARG A 164 17.22 7.95 -3.88
C ARG A 164 17.91 9.23 -4.34
N GLN A 165 19.23 9.23 -4.39
CA GLN A 165 19.99 10.38 -4.86
C GLN A 165 19.69 10.67 -6.35
N ALA A 166 19.64 9.62 -7.18
CA ALA A 166 19.28 9.76 -8.59
C ALA A 166 17.85 10.33 -8.78
N ALA A 167 16.89 9.94 -7.94
CA ALA A 167 15.55 10.49 -7.96
C ALA A 167 15.52 11.98 -7.56
N LEU A 168 16.26 12.38 -6.52
CA LEU A 168 16.38 13.78 -6.12
C LEU A 168 16.97 14.64 -7.25
N GLU A 169 18.08 14.21 -7.85
CA GLU A 169 18.73 14.91 -8.95
C GLU A 169 17.84 15.03 -10.18
N LYS A 170 17.18 13.94 -10.57
CA LYS A 170 16.26 13.91 -11.72
C LYS A 170 15.13 14.94 -11.58
N HIS A 171 14.62 15.12 -10.36
CA HIS A 171 13.49 16.02 -10.08
C HIS A 171 13.93 17.40 -9.57
N GLY A 172 15.25 17.66 -9.50
CA GLY A 172 15.79 18.94 -9.03
C GLY A 172 15.44 19.25 -7.58
N LEU A 173 15.33 18.23 -6.73
CA LEU A 173 14.93 18.32 -5.33
C LEU A 173 16.14 18.27 -4.40
N THR A 174 16.03 18.98 -3.28
CA THR A 174 17.02 19.02 -2.20
C THR A 174 16.36 18.61 -0.88
N THR A 175 17.16 18.18 0.08
CA THR A 175 16.70 17.83 1.44
C THR A 175 17.38 18.72 2.49
N ASP A 176 17.65 19.97 2.13
CA ASP A 176 18.28 20.98 2.99
C ASP A 176 17.31 21.60 4.01
N LYS A 177 16.02 21.39 3.78
CA LYS A 177 14.90 21.84 4.62
C LYS A 177 14.02 20.65 4.96
N PRO A 178 13.26 20.73 6.07
CA PRO A 178 12.32 19.68 6.41
C PRO A 178 11.19 19.60 5.37
N ILE A 179 10.75 18.38 5.06
CA ILE A 179 9.83 18.08 3.96
C ILE A 179 8.48 17.59 4.49
N LEU A 180 7.43 18.30 4.09
CA LEU A 180 6.04 17.87 4.22
C LEU A 180 5.57 17.25 2.90
N ALA A 181 5.28 15.95 2.91
CA ALA A 181 4.69 15.27 1.78
C ALA A 181 3.16 15.23 1.89
N PHE A 182 2.47 15.66 0.84
CA PHE A 182 1.03 15.44 0.70
C PHE A 182 0.74 14.32 -0.28
N CYS A 183 -0.17 13.43 0.09
CA CYS A 183 -0.76 12.46 -0.83
C CYS A 183 -2.28 12.73 -0.93
N PRO A 184 -2.69 13.74 -1.72
CA PRO A 184 -4.07 14.23 -1.77
C PRO A 184 -5.01 13.32 -2.58
N GLY A 185 -4.44 12.37 -3.31
CA GLY A 185 -5.20 11.40 -4.11
C GLY A 185 -5.97 10.39 -3.27
N ALA A 186 -6.93 9.73 -3.92
CA ALA A 186 -7.55 8.50 -3.45
C ALA A 186 -8.15 7.74 -4.64
N GLU A 187 -7.60 6.56 -4.96
CA GLU A 187 -8.03 5.74 -6.11
C GLU A 187 -9.45 5.18 -5.92
N TYR A 188 -9.89 5.01 -4.67
CA TYR A 188 -11.23 4.49 -4.37
C TYR A 188 -12.35 5.45 -4.79
N GLY A 189 -12.15 6.76 -4.62
CA GLY A 189 -13.14 7.78 -5.00
C GLY A 189 -13.05 9.08 -4.20
N PRO A 190 -13.80 10.12 -4.61
CA PRO A 190 -13.77 11.45 -4.00
C PRO A 190 -14.22 11.46 -2.53
N ALA A 191 -15.04 10.50 -2.08
CA ALA A 191 -15.49 10.43 -0.69
C ALA A 191 -14.37 10.11 0.33
N LYS A 192 -13.14 9.84 -0.14
CA LYS A 192 -11.95 9.69 0.70
C LYS A 192 -10.97 10.87 0.58
N ARG A 193 -11.23 11.88 -0.26
CA ARG A 193 -10.27 12.95 -0.54
C ARG A 193 -10.49 14.16 0.35
N TRP A 194 -9.57 14.40 1.27
CA TRP A 194 -9.57 15.64 2.04
C TRP A 194 -9.44 16.84 1.09
N PRO A 195 -10.23 17.92 1.26
CA PRO A 195 -10.33 19.00 0.27
C PRO A 195 -9.00 19.69 -0.03
N ALA A 196 -8.80 20.07 -1.30
CA ALA A 196 -7.62 20.80 -1.75
C ALA A 196 -7.35 22.07 -0.92
N ARG A 197 -8.39 22.85 -0.63
CA ARG A 197 -8.29 24.06 0.23
C ARG A 197 -7.72 23.79 1.62
N HIS A 198 -7.97 22.60 2.17
CA HIS A 198 -7.49 22.23 3.50
C HIS A 198 -6.03 21.78 3.45
N PHE A 199 -5.64 21.01 2.42
CA PHE A 199 -4.23 20.73 2.14
C PHE A 199 -3.45 22.02 1.90
N ALA A 200 -3.98 22.96 1.12
CA ALA A 200 -3.32 24.22 0.81
C ALA A 200 -3.13 25.10 2.04
N GLU A 201 -4.16 25.24 2.89
CA GLU A 201 -4.04 25.95 4.17
C GLU A 201 -2.95 25.33 5.06
N LEU A 202 -2.91 24.00 5.19
CA LEU A 202 -1.85 23.33 5.94
C LEU A 202 -0.48 23.55 5.30
N GLY A 203 -0.39 23.45 3.97
CA GLY A 203 0.84 23.67 3.21
C GLY A 203 1.42 25.07 3.43
N ARG A 204 0.58 26.12 3.36
CA ARG A 204 1.00 27.51 3.61
C ARG A 204 1.61 27.71 5.00
N ARG A 205 1.07 27.06 6.03
CA ARG A 205 1.62 27.13 7.40
C ARG A 205 3.03 26.56 7.48
N TYR A 206 3.22 25.37 6.93
CA TYR A 206 4.54 24.73 6.89
C TYR A 206 5.54 25.51 6.03
N LEU A 207 5.11 26.04 4.88
CA LEU A 207 5.93 26.91 4.04
C LEU A 207 6.38 28.17 4.79
N ALA A 208 5.48 28.80 5.56
CA ALA A 208 5.79 29.96 6.40
C ALA A 208 6.80 29.65 7.52
N GLU A 209 6.85 28.40 7.98
CA GLU A 209 7.84 27.88 8.92
C GLU A 209 9.16 27.44 8.26
N GLY A 210 9.30 27.63 6.94
CA GLY A 210 10.52 27.32 6.19
C GLY A 210 10.63 25.87 5.71
N TRP A 211 9.55 25.09 5.77
CA TRP A 211 9.50 23.75 5.21
C TRP A 211 9.37 23.77 3.68
N GLN A 212 9.63 22.62 3.07
CA GLN A 212 9.27 22.32 1.69
C GLN A 212 7.99 21.48 1.66
N VAL A 213 7.16 21.66 0.63
CA VAL A 213 5.93 20.88 0.45
C VAL A 213 5.96 20.14 -0.89
N TRP A 214 5.91 18.82 -0.86
CA TRP A 214 5.93 17.95 -2.05
C TRP A 214 4.60 17.20 -2.19
N LEU A 215 4.01 17.23 -3.39
CA LEU A 215 2.70 16.62 -3.66
C LEU A 215 2.89 15.33 -4.46
N PHE A 216 2.47 14.21 -3.90
CA PHE A 216 2.63 12.87 -4.46
C PHE A 216 1.31 12.28 -4.94
N GLY A 217 1.37 11.57 -6.06
CA GLY A 217 0.19 10.92 -6.63
C GLY A 217 0.44 10.39 -8.03
N SER A 218 -0.56 9.71 -8.57
CA SER A 218 -0.57 9.29 -9.96
C SER A 218 -0.89 10.46 -10.89
N GLN A 219 -0.87 10.22 -12.20
CA GLN A 219 -1.34 11.22 -13.18
C GLN A 219 -2.80 11.65 -12.93
N LYS A 220 -3.64 10.78 -12.36
CA LYS A 220 -5.05 11.10 -12.04
C LYS A 220 -5.18 12.09 -10.88
N ASP A 221 -4.11 12.28 -10.12
CA ASP A 221 -4.06 13.17 -8.96
C ASP A 221 -3.37 14.49 -9.31
N PHE A 222 -3.03 14.72 -10.59
CA PHE A 222 -2.39 15.95 -11.04
C PHE A 222 -3.26 17.17 -10.77
N ASP A 223 -4.53 17.14 -11.16
CA ASP A 223 -5.43 18.31 -11.08
C ASP A 223 -5.65 18.76 -9.63
N ILE A 224 -5.86 17.81 -8.70
CA ILE A 224 -6.02 18.15 -7.27
C ILE A 224 -4.71 18.68 -6.68
N ALA A 225 -3.56 18.14 -7.08
CA ALA A 225 -2.26 18.65 -6.63
C ALA A 225 -1.96 20.04 -7.22
N ASP A 226 -2.36 20.30 -8.46
CA ASP A 226 -2.21 21.62 -9.07
C ASP A 226 -3.12 22.65 -8.38
N GLU A 227 -4.37 22.29 -8.06
CA GLU A 227 -5.28 23.13 -7.26
C GLU A 227 -4.66 23.45 -5.88
N ILE A 228 -4.11 22.45 -5.18
CA ILE A 228 -3.42 22.66 -3.90
C ILE A 228 -2.25 23.63 -4.09
N ASN A 229 -1.45 23.46 -5.14
CA ASN A 229 -0.29 24.31 -5.40
C ASN A 229 -0.70 25.76 -5.69
N GLN A 230 -1.70 25.96 -6.54
CA GLN A 230 -2.23 27.30 -6.86
C GLN A 230 -2.77 28.00 -5.62
N LEU A 231 -3.52 27.28 -4.77
CA LEU A 231 -4.01 27.80 -3.50
C LEU A 231 -2.86 28.04 -2.49
N SER A 232 -1.67 27.50 -2.71
CA SER A 232 -0.47 27.67 -1.86
C SER A 232 0.56 28.58 -2.51
N ASP A 233 0.10 29.58 -3.28
CA ASP A 233 0.94 30.58 -3.96
C ASP A 233 1.96 30.01 -4.96
N GLY A 234 1.75 28.78 -5.43
CA GLY A 234 2.63 28.10 -6.38
C GLY A 234 3.95 27.59 -5.77
N LEU A 235 4.06 27.55 -4.44
CA LEU A 235 5.30 27.22 -3.73
C LEU A 235 5.49 25.72 -3.45
N CYS A 236 4.48 24.89 -3.72
CA CYS A 236 4.58 23.44 -3.58
C CYS A 236 5.21 22.80 -4.82
N THR A 237 5.96 21.71 -4.63
CA THR A 237 6.45 20.89 -5.74
C THR A 237 5.42 19.82 -6.08
N ASN A 238 4.71 19.99 -7.21
CA ASN A 238 3.79 18.98 -7.72
C ASN A 238 4.54 17.86 -8.45
N LEU A 239 4.61 16.66 -7.85
CA LEU A 239 5.21 15.44 -8.41
C LEU A 239 4.16 14.46 -8.98
N CYS A 240 2.87 14.74 -8.84
CA CYS A 240 1.80 13.86 -9.33
C CYS A 240 1.95 13.60 -10.83
N GLY A 241 2.03 12.33 -11.22
CA GLY A 241 2.21 11.94 -12.63
C GLY A 241 3.60 12.20 -13.23
N LYS A 242 4.52 12.83 -12.48
CA LYS A 242 5.90 13.10 -12.92
C LYS A 242 6.90 12.04 -12.46
N THR A 243 6.57 11.29 -11.40
CA THR A 243 7.37 10.19 -10.87
C THR A 243 6.83 8.83 -11.29
N ASN A 244 7.71 7.86 -11.52
CA ASN A 244 7.32 6.45 -11.46
C ASN A 244 7.26 5.94 -10.00
N LEU A 245 6.78 4.72 -9.77
CA LEU A 245 6.63 4.19 -8.40
C LEU A 245 7.97 4.05 -7.64
N PRO A 246 9.07 3.53 -8.24
CA PRO A 246 10.38 3.55 -7.59
C PRO A 246 10.81 4.94 -7.10
N GLU A 247 10.70 5.95 -7.97
CA GLU A 247 11.04 7.35 -7.65
C GLU A 247 10.12 7.91 -6.57
N ALA A 248 8.81 7.63 -6.62
CA ALA A 248 7.87 8.07 -5.60
C ALA A 248 8.21 7.48 -4.22
N ILE A 249 8.58 6.19 -4.16
CA ILE A 249 9.02 5.54 -2.90
C ILE A 249 10.30 6.20 -2.38
N ASP A 250 11.28 6.42 -3.25
CA ASP A 250 12.56 7.01 -2.90
C ASP A 250 12.43 8.45 -2.40
N LEU A 251 11.68 9.29 -3.12
CA LEU A 251 11.43 10.67 -2.74
C LEU A 251 10.55 10.77 -1.47
N LEU A 252 9.53 9.91 -1.33
CA LEU A 252 8.71 9.87 -0.11
C LEU A 252 9.53 9.46 1.12
N SER A 253 10.61 8.68 0.94
CA SER A 253 11.52 8.33 2.03
C SER A 253 12.30 9.53 2.60
N CYS A 254 12.42 10.61 1.82
CA CYS A 254 13.04 11.86 2.26
C CYS A 254 12.11 12.71 3.13
N ALA A 255 10.80 12.44 3.13
CA ALA A 255 9.85 13.23 3.90
C ALA A 255 10.09 13.12 5.41
N ASP A 256 9.91 14.22 6.13
CA ASP A 256 9.90 14.23 7.59
C ASP A 256 8.49 13.91 8.11
N THR A 257 7.48 14.51 7.47
CA THR A 257 6.06 14.32 7.77
C THR A 257 5.27 14.07 6.49
N VAL A 258 4.34 13.13 6.54
CA VAL A 258 3.42 12.79 5.45
C VAL A 258 1.99 13.02 5.93
N VAL A 259 1.20 13.76 5.15
CA VAL A 259 -0.26 13.87 5.34
C VAL A 259 -0.94 13.27 4.13
N CYS A 260 -1.81 12.29 4.36
CA CYS A 260 -2.45 11.57 3.27
C CYS A 260 -3.89 11.19 3.59
N ASN A 261 -4.66 10.91 2.54
CA ASN A 261 -5.90 10.16 2.68
C ASN A 261 -5.63 8.65 2.84
N ASP A 262 -6.64 7.89 3.24
CA ASP A 262 -6.67 6.43 3.16
C ASP A 262 -6.48 5.93 1.70
N SER A 263 -5.23 5.64 1.36
CA SER A 263 -4.74 5.34 0.00
C SER A 263 -3.50 4.43 0.03
N GLY A 264 -3.06 3.95 -1.14
CA GLY A 264 -1.84 3.13 -1.23
C GLY A 264 -0.58 3.83 -0.72
N LEU A 265 -0.45 5.14 -0.96
CA LEU A 265 0.72 5.93 -0.52
C LEU A 265 0.80 6.06 1.01
N MET A 266 -0.33 6.01 1.72
CA MET A 266 -0.37 5.95 3.19
C MET A 266 0.42 4.75 3.71
N HIS A 267 0.21 3.57 3.10
CA HIS A 267 0.91 2.36 3.51
C HIS A 267 2.40 2.40 3.15
N LEU A 268 2.76 3.03 2.03
CA LEU A 268 4.18 3.27 1.70
C LEU A 268 4.84 4.15 2.75
N ALA A 269 4.22 5.27 3.12
CA ALA A 269 4.74 6.16 4.16
C ALA A 269 4.93 5.45 5.50
N ALA A 270 3.98 4.58 5.88
CA ALA A 270 4.09 3.76 7.08
C ALA A 270 5.28 2.79 7.01
N ALA A 271 5.45 2.08 5.88
CA ALA A 271 6.55 1.14 5.67
C ALA A 271 7.93 1.82 5.53
N LEU A 272 7.95 3.10 5.15
CA LEU A 272 9.16 3.94 5.12
C LEU A 272 9.48 4.57 6.48
N ASP A 273 8.71 4.25 7.52
CA ASP A 273 8.87 4.78 8.88
C ASP A 273 8.84 6.33 8.94
N ARG A 274 7.95 6.94 8.14
CA ARG A 274 7.71 8.38 8.14
C ARG A 274 6.71 8.77 9.22
N LYS A 275 6.81 9.99 9.78
CA LYS A 275 5.73 10.56 10.60
C LYS A 275 4.51 10.74 9.70
N LEU A 276 3.41 10.10 10.04
CA LEU A 276 2.27 9.94 9.14
C LEU A 276 0.99 10.40 9.81
N VAL A 277 0.33 11.40 9.23
CA VAL A 277 -1.03 11.79 9.60
C VAL A 277 -1.98 11.32 8.51
N ALA A 278 -2.78 10.29 8.81
CA ALA A 278 -3.73 9.70 7.89
C ALA A 278 -5.14 10.24 8.14
N VAL A 279 -5.72 10.89 7.14
CA VAL A 279 -7.07 11.44 7.17
C VAL A 279 -8.07 10.39 6.66
N TYR A 280 -9.05 10.07 7.50
CA TYR A 280 -10.12 9.11 7.18
C TYR A 280 -11.46 9.82 7.07
N GLY A 281 -12.14 9.55 5.93
CA GLY A 281 -13.42 10.15 5.56
C GLY A 281 -14.53 9.11 5.54
N SER A 282 -14.78 8.47 4.39
CA SER A 282 -15.86 7.48 4.22
C SER A 282 -15.49 6.05 4.62
N SER A 283 -14.22 5.77 4.92
CA SER A 283 -13.69 4.46 5.31
C SER A 283 -13.29 4.42 6.78
N SER A 284 -12.95 3.22 7.26
CA SER A 284 -12.44 2.98 8.61
C SER A 284 -11.03 2.39 8.57
N PRO A 285 -10.18 2.74 9.57
CA PRO A 285 -8.88 2.11 9.77
C PRO A 285 -8.96 0.67 10.30
N ASP A 286 -10.13 0.17 10.71
CA ASP A 286 -10.27 -1.15 11.38
C ASP A 286 -9.83 -2.34 10.53
N HIS A 287 -9.73 -2.17 9.21
CA HIS A 287 -9.32 -3.25 8.30
C HIS A 287 -7.90 -3.08 7.75
N THR A 288 -7.52 -1.85 7.41
CA THR A 288 -6.26 -1.50 6.73
C THR A 288 -5.69 -0.22 7.34
N PRO A 289 -5.29 -0.23 8.62
CA PRO A 289 -4.70 0.95 9.25
C PRO A 289 -3.29 1.20 8.69
N PRO A 290 -2.74 2.42 8.83
CA PRO A 290 -1.30 2.63 8.68
C PRO A 290 -0.55 1.86 9.76
N LEU A 291 0.18 0.81 9.37
CA LEU A 291 0.95 -0.04 10.27
C LEU A 291 2.29 0.60 10.63
N SER A 292 2.26 1.61 11.50
CA SER A 292 3.46 2.29 12.00
C SER A 292 3.21 2.89 13.39
N GLN A 293 4.23 2.88 14.24
CA GLN A 293 4.21 3.56 15.53
C GLN A 293 4.29 5.10 15.38
N LYS A 294 4.71 5.59 14.21
CA LYS A 294 4.79 7.01 13.87
C LYS A 294 3.58 7.49 13.08
N ALA A 295 2.46 6.76 13.15
CA ALA A 295 1.22 7.13 12.48
C ALA A 295 0.16 7.65 13.47
N LYS A 296 -0.56 8.69 13.07
CA LYS A 296 -1.81 9.13 13.71
C LYS A 296 -2.92 9.17 12.69
N ILE A 297 -4.08 8.66 13.08
CA ILE A 297 -5.31 8.72 12.30
C ILE A 297 -6.12 9.92 12.78
N VAL A 298 -6.60 10.72 11.84
CA VAL A 298 -7.56 11.80 12.11
C VAL A 298 -8.85 11.49 11.37
N SER A 299 -9.94 11.40 12.13
CA SER A 299 -11.29 11.16 11.64
C SER A 299 -12.27 11.89 12.55
N LEU A 300 -13.37 12.38 11.98
CA LEU A 300 -14.45 12.97 12.77
C LEU A 300 -15.37 11.91 13.40
N ASN A 301 -15.33 10.67 12.92
CA ASN A 301 -16.19 9.56 13.38
C ASN A 301 -17.68 9.98 13.48
N LEU A 302 -18.17 10.70 12.46
CA LEU A 302 -19.57 11.12 12.38
C LEU A 302 -20.49 9.91 12.29
N ASP A 303 -21.75 10.02 12.71
CA ASP A 303 -22.74 8.93 12.64
C ASP A 303 -22.89 8.33 11.23
N CYS A 304 -22.67 9.12 10.18
CA CYS A 304 -22.74 8.67 8.79
C CYS A 304 -21.42 8.05 8.27
N SER A 305 -20.38 7.93 9.09
CA SER A 305 -19.06 7.42 8.71
C SER A 305 -18.55 6.37 9.71
N PRO A 306 -18.03 5.22 9.23
CA PRO A 306 -17.72 4.87 7.84
C PRO A 306 -18.95 4.40 7.04
N CYS A 307 -19.12 4.89 5.81
CA CYS A 307 -20.19 4.43 4.90
C CYS A 307 -19.69 3.52 3.77
N PHE A 308 -18.36 3.47 3.56
CA PHE A 308 -17.68 2.73 2.50
C PHE A 308 -18.26 2.98 1.09
N LYS A 309 -18.78 4.18 0.84
CA LYS A 309 -19.25 4.60 -0.49
C LYS A 309 -18.16 5.37 -1.23
N ARG A 310 -18.07 5.17 -2.55
CA ARG A 310 -17.12 5.87 -3.44
C ARG A 310 -17.45 7.37 -3.55
N GLU A 311 -18.75 7.66 -3.57
CA GLU A 311 -19.34 9.00 -3.55
C GLU A 311 -20.19 9.15 -2.30
N CYS A 312 -20.25 10.35 -1.74
CA CYS A 312 -21.00 10.57 -0.50
C CYS A 312 -22.51 10.55 -0.80
N PRO A 313 -23.28 9.63 -0.20
CA PRO A 313 -24.72 9.54 -0.47
C PRO A 313 -25.51 10.76 0.04
N LEU A 314 -24.91 11.54 0.95
CA LEU A 314 -25.51 12.74 1.53
C LEU A 314 -25.04 14.03 0.83
N GLY A 315 -24.16 13.95 -0.16
CA GLY A 315 -23.70 15.08 -0.98
C GLY A 315 -22.76 16.09 -0.33
N HIS A 316 -22.59 16.06 1.00
CA HIS A 316 -21.85 17.10 1.72
C HIS A 316 -20.41 16.71 2.11
N THR A 317 -20.04 15.43 2.17
CA THR A 317 -18.70 14.95 2.60
C THR A 317 -18.19 15.59 3.91
N ASP A 318 -19.06 15.79 4.91
CA ASP A 318 -18.71 16.53 6.14
C ASP A 318 -17.62 15.86 6.95
N CYS A 319 -17.52 14.53 6.88
CA CYS A 319 -16.43 13.77 7.49
C CYS A 319 -15.04 14.24 7.05
N LEU A 320 -14.94 14.91 5.90
CA LEU A 320 -13.71 15.50 5.35
C LEU A 320 -13.77 17.04 5.33
N ASN A 321 -14.92 17.62 4.98
CA ASN A 321 -15.07 19.08 4.89
C ASN A 321 -14.96 19.77 6.26
N LYS A 322 -15.47 19.17 7.34
CA LYS A 322 -15.40 19.72 8.71
C LYS A 322 -14.14 19.30 9.46
N LEU A 323 -13.34 18.38 8.92
CA LEU A 323 -12.05 17.98 9.48
C LEU A 323 -11.05 19.06 9.11
N THR A 324 -10.78 19.99 10.02
CA THR A 324 -10.04 21.22 9.71
C THR A 324 -8.52 20.99 9.66
N PRO A 325 -7.76 21.87 8.97
CA PRO A 325 -6.31 21.85 9.00
C PRO A 325 -5.70 21.87 10.41
N ASP A 326 -6.33 22.57 11.36
CA ASP A 326 -5.89 22.61 12.76
C ASP A 326 -5.85 21.22 13.41
N MET A 327 -6.85 20.37 13.12
CA MET A 327 -6.92 19.01 13.66
C MET A 327 -5.77 18.14 13.12
N VAL A 328 -5.46 18.30 11.83
CA VAL A 328 -4.36 17.59 11.16
C VAL A 328 -3.01 18.10 11.65
N GLN A 329 -2.83 19.41 11.77
CA GLN A 329 -1.62 20.03 12.30
C GLN A 329 -1.35 19.58 13.74
N LYS A 330 -2.36 19.60 14.61
CA LYS A 330 -2.22 19.11 15.99
C LYS A 330 -1.74 17.66 16.04
N ALA A 331 -2.29 16.79 15.19
CA ALA A 331 -1.85 15.39 15.11
C ALA A 331 -0.38 15.27 14.64
N ALA A 332 0.05 16.11 13.69
CA ALA A 332 1.44 16.15 13.24
C ALA A 332 2.40 16.62 14.34
N GLU A 333 2.02 17.66 15.10
CA GLU A 333 2.82 18.16 16.23
C GLU A 333 2.95 17.13 17.35
N GLU A 334 1.89 16.38 17.64
CA GLU A 334 1.93 15.30 18.63
C GLU A 334 2.91 14.18 18.22
N LEU A 335 2.98 13.85 16.93
CA LEU A 335 3.99 12.93 16.39
C LEU A 335 5.40 13.49 16.50
N ALA A 336 5.58 14.81 16.31
CA ALA A 336 6.88 15.45 16.41
C ALA A 336 7.45 15.45 17.84
N ARG A 337 6.58 15.57 18.86
CA ARG A 337 6.97 15.56 20.29
C ARG A 337 7.23 14.15 20.85
N SER A 338 6.74 13.11 20.17
CA SER A 338 6.84 11.71 20.62
C SER A 338 8.06 10.99 20.04
N ALA A 339 8.86 11.66 19.20
CA ALA A 339 10.04 11.14 18.52
C ALA A 339 11.33 11.58 19.25
#